data_AF-A0A386RBP8-F1
#
_entry.id   AF-A0A386RBP8-F1
#
_cell.length_a   1.000
_cell.length_b   1.000
_cell.length_c   1.000
_cell.angle_alpha   90.00
_cell.angle_beta   90.00
_cell.angle_gamma   90.00
#
_symmetry.space_group_name_H-M   'P 1'
#
loop_
_entity.id
_entity.type
_entity.pdbx_description
1 polymer ?
#
loop_
_entity_poly.entity_id
_entity_poly.type
_entity_poly.pdbx_seq_one_letter_code
_entity_poly.pdbx_strand_id
1 'polypeptide(L)'
;MKRRNAKIDKIVGPKFKEIRKEANISLKELAQKVGVVSTSTLSRWERGEEGLPVEIFEKLLTSMNISYTRLNSANSDIYIHTSDIEGSNNTSSDAKPTTPAEPVTKTLMHTAILYNSEGKSLGKKYYSYRKISVLPDTVDINGSEYYKLALGANYDEAYIKASNIDGIKRTLKHNAYVYATSKRRADYTVLRRVKPSPHMAAHKSSRTASATTG
;
A
#
# COMPACT_ATOMS: atom_id res chain seq x y z
N MET A 1 20.92 -13.97 -24.29
CA MET A 1 20.69 -14.98 -25.35
C MET A 1 19.28 -14.80 -25.91
N LYS A 2 19.14 -14.56 -27.23
CA LYS A 2 17.85 -14.26 -27.88
C LYS A 2 16.97 -15.52 -27.93
N ARG A 3 15.93 -15.59 -27.08
CA ARG A 3 14.99 -16.72 -26.94
C ARG A 3 13.92 -16.77 -28.06
N ARG A 4 14.31 -16.61 -29.32
CA ARG A 4 13.35 -16.39 -30.43
C ARG A 4 12.38 -17.56 -30.68
N ASN A 5 12.67 -18.77 -30.16
CA ASN A 5 11.88 -19.98 -30.44
C ASN A 5 11.41 -20.75 -29.19
N ALA A 6 11.54 -20.20 -27.98
CA ALA A 6 11.08 -20.89 -26.78
C ALA A 6 9.54 -20.87 -26.71
N LYS A 7 8.92 -22.03 -26.49
CA LYS A 7 7.46 -22.20 -26.38
C LYS A 7 7.09 -22.60 -24.95
N ILE A 8 6.08 -21.95 -24.43
CA ILE A 8 5.40 -22.29 -23.18
C ILE A 8 4.54 -23.52 -23.41
N ASP A 9 4.48 -24.39 -22.40
CA ASP A 9 3.66 -25.60 -22.45
C ASP A 9 2.17 -25.25 -22.70
N LYS A 10 1.51 -26.09 -23.50
CA LYS A 10 0.08 -25.99 -23.83
C LYS A 10 -0.84 -26.01 -22.60
N ILE A 11 -0.36 -26.52 -21.46
CA ILE A 11 -1.09 -26.53 -20.18
C ILE A 11 -1.44 -25.11 -19.71
N VAL A 12 -0.62 -24.11 -20.05
CA VAL A 12 -0.84 -22.71 -19.64
C VAL A 12 -2.00 -22.06 -20.39
N GLY A 13 -2.34 -22.57 -21.58
CA GLY A 13 -3.37 -22.02 -22.47
C GLY A 13 -4.77 -21.92 -21.84
N PRO A 14 -5.36 -23.01 -21.34
CA PRO A 14 -6.66 -22.99 -20.67
C PRO A 14 -6.69 -22.03 -19.47
N LYS A 15 -5.62 -21.95 -18.69
CA LYS A 15 -5.54 -21.03 -17.55
C LYS A 15 -5.50 -19.57 -17.98
N PHE A 16 -4.75 -19.28 -19.05
CA PHE A 16 -4.70 -17.95 -19.66
C PHE A 16 -6.08 -17.49 -20.16
N LYS A 17 -6.90 -18.42 -20.69
CA LYS A 17 -8.28 -18.14 -21.11
C LYS A 17 -9.19 -17.72 -19.95
N GLU A 18 -9.07 -18.36 -18.79
CA GLU A 18 -9.82 -17.99 -17.58
C GLU A 18 -9.50 -16.54 -17.20
N ILE A 19 -8.22 -16.24 -17.09
CA ILE A 19 -7.73 -14.93 -16.66
C ILE A 19 -8.13 -13.81 -17.63
N ARG A 20 -8.08 -14.06 -18.93
CA ARG A 20 -8.57 -13.09 -19.92
C ARG A 20 -10.06 -12.80 -19.72
N LYS A 21 -10.87 -13.83 -19.45
CA LYS A 21 -12.31 -13.67 -19.22
C LYS A 21 -12.60 -12.93 -17.91
N GLU A 22 -11.85 -13.19 -16.85
CA GLU A 22 -11.93 -12.46 -15.57
C GLU A 22 -11.59 -10.99 -15.75
N ALA A 23 -10.59 -10.68 -16.59
CA ALA A 23 -10.25 -9.31 -16.98
C ALA A 23 -11.30 -8.64 -17.90
N ASN A 24 -12.39 -9.34 -18.26
CA ASN A 24 -13.44 -8.89 -19.17
C ASN A 24 -12.94 -8.48 -20.58
N ILE A 25 -11.84 -9.06 -21.04
CA ILE A 25 -11.24 -8.75 -22.35
C ILE A 25 -11.66 -9.78 -23.39
N SER A 26 -12.18 -9.35 -24.54
CA SER A 26 -12.52 -10.29 -25.62
C SER A 26 -11.27 -10.78 -26.37
N LEU A 27 -11.34 -11.96 -27.00
CA LEU A 27 -10.26 -12.48 -27.88
C LEU A 27 -9.87 -11.48 -28.98
N LYS A 28 -10.88 -10.79 -29.54
CA LYS A 28 -10.71 -9.79 -30.60
C LYS A 28 -9.99 -8.55 -30.07
N GLU A 29 -10.41 -8.07 -28.91
CA GLU A 29 -9.80 -6.90 -28.27
C GLU A 29 -8.35 -7.19 -27.84
N LEU A 30 -8.07 -8.38 -27.32
CA LEU A 30 -6.71 -8.78 -26.96
C LEU A 30 -5.78 -8.84 -28.19
N ALA A 31 -6.24 -9.47 -29.27
CA ALA A 31 -5.50 -9.53 -30.53
C ALA A 31 -5.20 -8.12 -31.08
N GLN A 32 -6.17 -7.20 -31.00
CA GLN A 32 -5.99 -5.80 -31.40
C GLN A 32 -4.99 -5.06 -30.51
N LYS A 33 -5.05 -5.23 -29.18
CA LYS A 33 -4.13 -4.61 -28.22
C LYS A 33 -2.68 -5.05 -28.43
N VAL A 34 -2.46 -6.32 -28.75
CA VAL A 34 -1.11 -6.89 -28.88
C VAL A 34 -0.55 -6.64 -30.30
N GLY A 35 -1.42 -6.57 -31.30
CA GLY A 35 -1.08 -6.14 -32.67
C GLY A 35 -0.22 -7.12 -33.49
N VAL A 36 0.29 -8.20 -32.91
CA VAL A 36 1.20 -9.16 -33.58
C VAL A 36 0.61 -10.57 -33.75
N VAL A 37 -0.64 -10.80 -33.32
CA VAL A 37 -1.27 -12.13 -33.28
C VAL A 37 -2.72 -12.07 -33.75
N SER A 38 -3.16 -13.07 -34.52
CA SER A 38 -4.55 -13.22 -34.92
C SER A 38 -5.45 -13.81 -33.82
N THR A 39 -6.75 -13.55 -33.89
CA THR A 39 -7.75 -14.11 -32.95
C THR A 39 -7.81 -15.63 -32.99
N SER A 40 -7.61 -16.24 -34.16
CA SER A 40 -7.61 -17.70 -34.32
C SER A 40 -6.38 -18.33 -33.68
N THR A 41 -5.20 -17.72 -33.85
CA THR A 41 -3.96 -18.16 -33.20
C THR A 41 -4.10 -18.12 -31.68
N LEU A 42 -4.64 -17.03 -31.14
CA LEU A 42 -4.88 -16.87 -29.70
C LEU A 42 -5.88 -17.91 -29.16
N SER A 43 -6.94 -18.21 -29.92
CA SER A 43 -7.92 -19.25 -29.58
C SER A 43 -7.31 -20.67 -29.58
N ARG A 44 -6.36 -20.96 -30.48
CA ARG A 44 -5.64 -22.25 -30.49
C ARG A 44 -4.77 -22.41 -29.24
N TRP A 45 -4.07 -21.34 -28.85
CA TRP A 45 -3.28 -21.32 -27.61
C TRP A 45 -4.16 -21.48 -26.38
N GLU A 46 -5.28 -20.75 -26.29
CA GLU A 46 -6.24 -20.86 -25.17
C GLU A 46 -6.92 -22.23 -25.04
N ARG A 47 -6.97 -23.00 -26.12
CA ARG A 47 -7.47 -24.38 -26.12
C ARG A 47 -6.37 -25.41 -25.82
N GLY A 48 -5.11 -24.99 -25.70
CA GLY A 48 -3.98 -25.89 -25.49
C GLY A 48 -3.64 -26.74 -26.73
N GLU A 49 -4.00 -26.29 -27.93
CA GLU A 49 -3.70 -27.01 -29.18
C GLU A 49 -2.25 -26.82 -29.61
N GLU A 50 -1.64 -25.68 -29.25
CA GLU A 50 -0.26 -25.34 -29.57
C GLU A 50 0.41 -24.63 -28.39
N GLY A 51 1.69 -24.90 -28.17
CA GLY A 51 2.52 -24.16 -27.22
C GLY A 51 2.76 -22.72 -27.67
N LEU A 52 2.68 -21.79 -26.72
CA LEU A 52 2.70 -20.35 -26.95
C LEU A 52 4.14 -19.79 -26.94
N PRO A 53 4.59 -19.01 -27.94
CA PRO A 53 5.93 -18.41 -27.88
C PRO A 53 6.09 -17.47 -26.68
N VAL A 54 7.19 -17.62 -25.93
CA VAL A 54 7.44 -16.89 -24.68
C VAL A 54 7.38 -15.36 -24.88
N GLU A 55 7.97 -14.86 -25.97
CA GLU A 55 7.98 -13.43 -26.29
C GLU A 55 6.57 -12.87 -26.50
N ILE A 56 5.69 -13.67 -27.10
CA ILE A 56 4.31 -13.26 -27.36
C ILE A 56 3.48 -13.33 -26.07
N PHE A 57 3.73 -14.32 -25.22
CA PHE A 57 3.09 -14.41 -23.92
C PHE A 57 3.38 -13.20 -23.04
N GLU A 58 4.64 -12.75 -22.99
CA GLU A 58 5.02 -11.56 -22.22
C GLU A 58 4.24 -10.31 -22.71
N LYS A 59 4.15 -10.10 -24.02
CA LYS A 59 3.37 -9.00 -24.61
C LYS A 59 1.87 -9.11 -24.29
N LEU A 60 1.32 -10.32 -24.32
CA LEU A 60 -0.08 -10.59 -23.96
C LEU A 60 -0.36 -10.21 -22.50
N LEU A 61 0.51 -10.62 -21.58
CA LEU A 61 0.39 -10.28 -20.16
C LEU A 61 0.48 -8.79 -19.89
N THR A 62 1.45 -8.11 -20.50
CA THR A 62 1.58 -6.64 -20.40
C THR A 62 0.33 -5.93 -20.90
N SER A 63 -0.26 -6.39 -22.00
CA SER A 63 -1.48 -5.76 -22.57
C SER A 63 -2.73 -5.88 -21.69
N MET A 64 -2.75 -6.86 -20.78
CA MET A 64 -3.83 -7.05 -19.81
C MET A 64 -3.48 -6.48 -18.42
N ASN A 65 -2.27 -5.91 -18.25
CA ASN A 65 -1.75 -5.43 -16.98
C ASN A 65 -1.67 -6.52 -15.88
N ILE A 66 -1.27 -7.75 -16.28
CA ILE A 66 -1.21 -8.93 -15.39
C ILE A 66 0.25 -9.33 -15.15
N SER A 67 0.60 -9.62 -13.91
CA SER A 67 1.94 -10.09 -13.52
C SER A 67 1.98 -11.62 -13.36
N TYR A 68 3.01 -12.28 -13.89
CA TYR A 68 3.26 -13.73 -13.69
C TYR A 68 4.69 -13.95 -13.20
N THR A 69 4.90 -14.95 -12.35
CA THR A 69 6.22 -15.33 -11.85
C THR A 69 6.60 -16.68 -12.46
N ARG A 70 7.77 -16.73 -13.07
CA ARG A 70 8.33 -17.98 -13.60
C ARG A 70 8.80 -18.82 -12.41
N LEU A 71 8.17 -19.96 -12.17
CA LEU A 71 8.65 -20.90 -11.17
C LEU A 71 9.66 -21.87 -11.80
N ASN A 72 10.83 -21.91 -11.18
CA ASN A 72 12.01 -22.72 -11.46
C ASN A 72 12.89 -22.33 -12.66
N SER A 73 14.18 -22.64 -12.45
CA SER A 73 15.44 -22.48 -13.19
C SER A 73 15.37 -22.16 -14.70
N ALA A 74 16.48 -21.65 -15.25
CA ALA A 74 16.63 -21.11 -16.61
C ALA A 74 16.09 -21.99 -17.78
N ASN A 75 15.75 -23.25 -17.52
CA ASN A 75 15.29 -24.27 -18.46
C ASN A 75 13.86 -24.84 -18.22
N SER A 76 13.02 -24.28 -17.33
CA SER A 76 11.63 -24.76 -17.16
C SER A 76 10.57 -23.87 -17.81
N ASP A 77 9.60 -24.52 -18.47
CA ASP A 77 8.48 -23.92 -19.25
C ASP A 77 7.15 -23.88 -18.48
N ILE A 78 7.21 -23.88 -17.13
CA ILE A 78 6.03 -23.88 -16.25
C ILE A 78 5.80 -22.45 -15.73
N TYR A 79 4.63 -21.89 -16.03
CA TYR A 79 4.22 -20.56 -15.60
C TYR A 79 3.05 -20.69 -14.62
N ILE A 80 3.18 -20.06 -13.46
CA ILE A 80 2.17 -20.07 -12.40
C ILE A 80 1.71 -18.62 -12.19
N HIS A 81 0.41 -18.44 -11.97
CA HIS A 81 -0.15 -17.12 -11.73
C HIS A 81 0.44 -16.56 -10.42
N THR A 82 0.83 -15.28 -10.42
CA THR A 82 1.48 -14.67 -9.25
C THR A 82 0.62 -14.74 -7.99
N SER A 83 -0.70 -14.65 -8.13
CA SER A 83 -1.60 -14.74 -6.98
C SER A 83 -1.66 -16.12 -6.35
N ASP A 84 -1.32 -17.17 -7.10
CA ASP A 84 -1.37 -18.55 -6.63
C ASP A 84 -0.12 -18.93 -5.81
N ILE A 85 0.89 -18.04 -5.82
CA ILE A 85 2.11 -18.13 -5.01
C ILE A 85 1.97 -17.11 -3.90
N GLU A 86 1.26 -17.46 -2.83
CA GLU A 86 1.22 -16.64 -1.63
C GLU A 86 2.66 -16.44 -1.11
N GLY A 87 3.19 -15.21 -1.26
CA GLY A 87 4.43 -14.75 -0.61
C GLY A 87 5.61 -14.34 -1.51
N SER A 88 5.57 -14.48 -2.83
CA SER A 88 6.71 -14.10 -3.70
C SER A 88 6.63 -12.66 -4.22
N ASN A 89 6.76 -11.68 -3.32
CA ASN A 89 7.10 -10.29 -3.69
C ASN A 89 8.55 -10.24 -4.21
N ASN A 90 8.77 -10.52 -5.49
CA ASN A 90 10.03 -10.19 -6.17
C ASN A 90 9.89 -8.84 -6.85
N THR A 91 9.96 -7.78 -6.04
CA THR A 91 10.35 -6.43 -6.48
C THR A 91 11.86 -6.33 -6.33
N SER A 92 12.64 -6.70 -7.35
CA SER A 92 14.06 -6.33 -7.41
C SER A 92 14.18 -4.93 -8.03
N SER A 93 13.85 -3.93 -7.24
CA SER A 93 14.42 -2.59 -7.35
C SER A 93 14.89 -2.25 -5.96
N ASP A 94 16.16 -1.88 -5.81
CA ASP A 94 16.86 -1.60 -4.55
C ASP A 94 16.08 -0.69 -3.57
N ALA A 95 15.09 -1.26 -2.90
CA ALA A 95 14.23 -0.63 -1.92
C ALA A 95 13.85 -1.73 -0.91
N LYS A 96 14.36 -1.54 0.31
CA LYS A 96 14.07 -2.26 1.55
C LYS A 96 12.68 -2.94 1.56
N PRO A 97 12.59 -4.27 1.84
CA PRO A 97 11.32 -4.98 1.86
C PRO A 97 10.49 -4.49 3.05
N THR A 98 9.31 -3.92 2.77
CA THR A 98 8.31 -3.66 3.80
C THR A 98 7.17 -4.65 3.59
N THR A 99 7.14 -5.68 4.43
CA THR A 99 5.98 -6.55 4.68
C THR A 99 4.70 -5.71 4.63
N PRO A 100 3.65 -6.10 3.85
CA PRO A 100 2.36 -5.41 3.88
C PRO A 100 1.88 -5.35 5.32
N ALA A 101 1.90 -4.16 5.91
CA ALA A 101 1.62 -3.99 7.32
C ALA A 101 0.19 -4.44 7.61
N GLU A 102 0.03 -5.34 8.59
CA GLU A 102 -1.28 -5.86 8.96
C GLU A 102 -2.24 -4.71 9.32
N PRO A 103 -3.51 -4.81 8.91
CA PRO A 103 -4.46 -3.74 9.16
C PRO A 103 -4.82 -3.65 10.64
N VAL A 104 -4.81 -2.43 11.17
CA VAL A 104 -5.13 -2.13 12.58
C VAL A 104 -6.53 -1.56 12.67
N THR A 105 -7.29 -2.04 13.66
CA THR A 105 -8.60 -1.48 13.96
C THR A 105 -8.46 -0.23 14.84
N LYS A 106 -8.95 0.91 14.35
CA LYS A 106 -8.99 2.18 15.09
C LYS A 106 -10.42 2.71 15.24
N THR A 107 -10.65 3.53 16.25
CA THR A 107 -11.95 4.19 16.47
C THR A 107 -11.92 5.62 15.94
N LEU A 108 -12.92 5.99 15.14
CA LEU A 108 -13.14 7.38 14.72
C LEU A 108 -13.64 8.21 15.89
N MET A 109 -12.98 9.32 16.19
CA MET A 109 -13.39 10.27 17.22
C MET A 109 -14.31 11.36 16.66
N HIS A 110 -14.19 11.66 15.35
CA HIS A 110 -15.02 12.64 14.64
C HIS A 110 -15.52 12.09 13.29
N THR A 111 -16.67 12.56 12.82
CA THR A 111 -17.20 12.20 11.49
C THR A 111 -16.17 12.55 10.41
N ALA A 112 -15.78 11.56 9.62
CA ALA A 112 -14.75 11.67 8.61
C ALA A 112 -15.35 11.59 7.19
N ILE A 113 -14.75 12.35 6.27
CA ILE A 113 -14.98 12.25 4.83
C ILE A 113 -13.88 11.37 4.24
N LEU A 114 -14.20 10.57 3.22
CA LEU A 114 -13.20 9.80 2.48
C LEU A 114 -12.53 10.68 1.41
N TYR A 115 -11.23 10.50 1.24
CA TYR A 115 -10.43 11.20 0.25
C TYR A 115 -9.75 10.21 -0.69
N ASN A 116 -9.43 10.64 -1.90
CA ASN A 116 -8.52 9.92 -2.78
C ASN A 116 -7.05 10.23 -2.44
N SER A 117 -6.12 9.61 -3.17
CA SER A 117 -4.67 9.82 -3.03
C SER A 117 -4.21 11.27 -3.32
N GLU A 118 -4.99 12.05 -4.07
CA GLU A 118 -4.74 13.46 -4.37
C GLU A 118 -5.27 14.41 -3.28
N GLY A 119 -5.99 13.88 -2.29
CA GLY A 119 -6.62 14.66 -1.22
C GLY A 119 -7.95 15.31 -1.61
N LYS A 120 -8.55 14.89 -2.73
CA LYS A 120 -9.91 15.29 -3.13
C LYS A 120 -10.95 14.43 -2.42
N SER A 121 -12.04 15.07 -2.03
CA SER A 121 -13.16 14.41 -1.34
C SER A 121 -13.90 13.46 -2.27
N LEU A 122 -14.12 12.22 -1.83
CA LEU A 122 -14.97 11.22 -2.47
C LEU A 122 -16.46 11.36 -2.07
N GLY A 123 -16.79 12.34 -1.22
CA GLY A 123 -18.17 12.63 -0.79
C GLY A 123 -18.80 11.63 0.20
N LYS A 124 -18.24 10.41 0.31
CA LYS A 124 -18.65 9.40 1.29
C LYS A 124 -18.19 9.78 2.70
N LYS A 125 -18.96 9.39 3.72
CA LYS A 125 -18.68 9.70 5.13
C LYS A 125 -18.70 8.47 6.02
N TYR A 126 -17.84 8.46 7.03
CA TYR A 126 -17.95 7.60 8.21
C TYR A 126 -18.32 8.44 9.43
N TYR A 127 -19.36 8.03 10.14
CA TYR A 127 -19.79 8.70 11.38
C TYR A 127 -18.83 8.44 12.54
N SER A 128 -18.78 9.39 13.48
CA SER A 128 -17.98 9.30 14.70
C SER A 128 -18.34 8.07 15.55
N TYR A 129 -17.40 7.68 16.41
CA TYR A 129 -17.47 6.56 17.34
C TYR A 129 -17.61 5.18 16.69
N ARG A 130 -17.34 5.06 15.40
CA ARG A 130 -17.27 3.78 14.68
C ARG A 130 -15.85 3.25 14.63
N LYS A 131 -15.72 1.92 14.69
CA LYS A 131 -14.45 1.24 14.45
C LYS A 131 -14.24 1.08 12.94
N ILE A 132 -13.02 1.33 12.48
CA ILE A 132 -12.59 1.20 11.09
C ILE A 132 -11.24 0.46 11.05
N SER A 133 -10.99 -0.24 9.95
CA SER A 133 -9.72 -0.92 9.70
C SER A 133 -8.85 -0.06 8.79
N VAL A 134 -7.64 0.25 9.24
CA VAL A 134 -6.69 1.12 8.53
C VAL A 134 -5.30 0.51 8.54
N LEU A 135 -4.47 0.88 7.57
CA LEU A 135 -3.04 0.59 7.64
C LEU A 135 -2.40 1.40 8.78
N PRO A 136 -1.37 0.88 9.45
CA PRO A 136 -0.78 1.54 10.62
C PRO A 136 0.00 2.80 10.28
N ASP A 137 0.54 2.89 9.06
CA ASP A 137 1.32 4.04 8.63
C ASP A 137 0.44 5.16 8.08
N THR A 138 0.79 6.39 8.43
CA THR A 138 0.15 7.59 7.90
C THR A 138 0.81 8.07 6.61
N VAL A 139 0.02 8.72 5.76
CA VAL A 139 0.45 9.36 4.51
C VAL A 139 0.14 10.85 4.60
N ASP A 140 1.12 11.68 4.27
CA ASP A 140 0.92 13.12 4.14
C ASP A 140 0.36 13.48 2.77
N ILE A 141 -0.80 14.13 2.75
CA ILE A 141 -1.45 14.63 1.53
C ILE A 141 -1.76 16.11 1.75
N ASN A 142 -1.07 16.98 1.02
CA ASN A 142 -1.23 18.44 1.11
C ASN A 142 -1.02 19.01 2.54
N GLY A 143 -0.04 18.48 3.29
CA GLY A 143 0.31 18.95 4.64
C GLY A 143 -0.68 18.51 5.74
N SER A 144 -1.51 17.51 5.47
CA SER A 144 -2.33 16.84 6.46
C SER A 144 -2.03 15.35 6.44
N GLU A 145 -2.00 14.73 7.62
CA GLU A 145 -1.79 13.30 7.77
C GLU A 145 -3.10 12.52 7.56
N TYR A 146 -3.02 11.39 6.86
CA TYR A 146 -4.13 10.48 6.57
C TYR A 146 -3.76 9.04 6.85
N TYR A 147 -4.76 8.23 7.22
CA TYR A 147 -4.68 6.79 7.21
C TYR A 147 -5.31 6.24 5.93
N LYS A 148 -4.63 5.27 5.31
CA LYS A 148 -5.21 4.48 4.21
C LYS A 148 -6.15 3.42 4.78
N LEU A 149 -7.34 3.30 4.20
CA LEU A 149 -8.32 2.29 4.62
C LEU A 149 -7.89 0.91 4.15
N ALA A 150 -7.99 -0.06 5.05
CA ALA A 150 -7.78 -1.46 4.76
C ALA A 150 -9.14 -2.13 4.47
N LEU A 151 -9.82 -1.65 3.42
CA LEU A 151 -11.08 -2.21 2.93
C LEU A 151 -10.81 -2.78 1.54
N GLY A 152 -11.24 -4.02 1.29
CA GLY A 152 -10.91 -4.80 0.09
C GLY A 152 -11.28 -4.16 -1.25
N ALA A 153 -11.05 -4.92 -2.33
CA ALA A 153 -10.96 -4.62 -3.79
C ALA A 153 -11.85 -3.54 -4.46
N ASN A 154 -12.73 -2.83 -3.75
CA ASN A 154 -13.58 -1.74 -4.24
C ASN A 154 -13.18 -0.35 -3.70
N TYR A 155 -12.19 -0.26 -2.81
CA TYR A 155 -11.73 1.00 -2.19
C TYR A 155 -10.21 1.10 -2.23
N ASP A 156 -9.62 0.90 -3.40
CA ASP A 156 -8.17 0.68 -3.55
C ASP A 156 -7.30 1.86 -3.05
N GLU A 157 -7.86 3.06 -2.90
CA GLU A 157 -7.13 4.25 -2.46
C GLU A 157 -8.01 5.24 -1.66
N ALA A 158 -8.77 4.75 -0.68
CA ALA A 158 -9.53 5.62 0.21
C ALA A 158 -8.71 6.02 1.46
N TYR A 159 -8.73 7.32 1.78
CA TYR A 159 -8.01 7.90 2.90
C TYR A 159 -8.95 8.60 3.88
N ILE A 160 -8.62 8.54 5.17
CA ILE A 160 -9.28 9.28 6.25
C ILE A 160 -8.24 10.08 7.01
N LYS A 161 -8.53 11.35 7.31
CA LYS A 161 -7.61 12.21 8.08
C LYS A 161 -7.28 11.60 9.44
N ALA A 162 -5.99 11.60 9.79
CA ALA A 162 -5.52 11.13 11.09
C ALA A 162 -6.13 11.94 12.25
N SER A 163 -6.38 13.24 12.04
CA SER A 163 -7.01 14.11 13.03
C SER A 163 -8.43 13.70 13.43
N ASN A 164 -9.13 12.94 12.59
CA ASN A 164 -10.45 12.39 12.91
C ASN A 164 -10.37 11.13 13.80
N ILE A 165 -9.18 10.54 13.93
CA ILE A 165 -8.93 9.29 14.68
C ILE A 165 -8.09 9.60 15.92
N ASP A 166 -6.83 10.04 15.74
CA ASP A 166 -5.89 10.27 16.83
C ASP A 166 -5.98 11.70 17.42
N GLY A 167 -6.79 12.57 16.79
CA GLY A 167 -6.91 13.98 17.16
C GLY A 167 -5.75 14.83 16.64
N ILE A 168 -5.73 16.11 17.04
CA ILE A 168 -4.69 17.06 16.65
C ILE A 168 -3.82 17.39 17.86
N LYS A 169 -2.51 17.11 17.78
CA LYS A 169 -1.55 17.57 18.78
C LYS A 169 -1.46 19.09 18.73
N ARG A 170 -1.64 19.74 19.88
CA ARG A 170 -1.52 21.20 20.01
C ARG A 170 -0.50 21.56 21.07
N THR A 171 0.41 22.47 20.72
CA THR A 171 1.31 23.10 21.67
C THR A 171 0.57 24.23 22.37
N LEU A 172 0.47 24.15 23.70
CA LEU A 172 -0.08 25.23 24.50
C LEU A 172 0.90 26.42 24.51
N LYS A 173 0.38 27.63 24.31
CA LYS A 173 1.13 28.89 24.39
C LYS A 173 0.88 29.59 25.74
N HIS A 174 1.29 30.85 25.86
CA HIS A 174 1.09 31.66 27.06
C HIS A 174 -0.38 31.68 27.52
N ASN A 175 -0.58 31.69 28.85
CA ASN A 175 -1.88 31.73 29.54
C ASN A 175 -2.79 30.49 29.37
N ALA A 176 -2.25 29.33 28.99
CA ALA A 176 -3.01 28.09 29.02
C ALA A 176 -3.08 27.51 30.45
N TYR A 177 -4.28 27.17 30.91
CA TYR A 177 -4.52 26.55 32.22
C TYR A 177 -5.18 25.18 32.05
N VAL A 178 -4.71 24.19 32.81
CA VAL A 178 -5.38 22.89 32.96
C VAL A 178 -6.35 22.99 34.12
N TYR A 179 -7.55 22.44 33.97
CA TYR A 179 -8.60 22.45 34.99
C TYR A 179 -8.85 21.03 35.49
N ALA A 180 -8.89 20.85 36.81
CA ALA A 180 -9.22 19.56 37.44
C ALA A 180 -10.74 19.36 37.50
N THR A 181 -11.49 20.45 37.64
CA THR A 181 -12.95 20.49 37.55
C THR A 181 -13.37 21.71 36.75
N SER A 182 -14.65 21.81 36.36
CA SER A 182 -15.17 22.91 35.55
C SER A 182 -14.89 24.32 36.11
N LYS A 183 -14.57 24.46 37.40
CA LYS A 183 -14.33 25.74 38.07
C LYS A 183 -12.96 25.86 38.74
N ARG A 184 -12.19 24.78 38.86
CA ARG A 184 -10.92 24.78 39.61
C ARG A 184 -9.74 24.39 38.71
N ARG A 185 -8.73 25.27 38.69
CA ARG A 185 -7.45 24.99 38.02
C ARG A 185 -6.77 23.80 38.69
N ALA A 186 -6.20 22.93 37.85
CA ALA A 186 -5.39 21.81 38.27
C ALA A 186 -4.08 22.33 38.89
N ASP A 187 -3.74 21.79 40.04
CA ASP A 187 -2.49 22.02 40.73
C ASP A 187 -1.49 20.87 40.49
N TYR A 188 -0.24 21.05 40.91
CA TYR A 188 0.84 20.10 40.63
C TYR A 188 0.63 18.70 41.26
N THR A 189 -0.30 18.58 42.22
CA THR A 189 -0.61 17.31 42.88
C THR A 189 -1.47 16.39 42.00
N VAL A 190 -2.38 16.98 41.22
CA VAL A 190 -3.26 16.24 40.30
C VAL A 190 -2.61 16.04 38.93
N LEU A 191 -1.59 16.82 38.60
CA LEU A 191 -0.86 16.70 37.33
C LEU A 191 0.20 15.59 37.43
N ARG A 192 0.04 14.52 36.63
CA ARG A 192 1.04 13.45 36.53
C ARG A 192 2.25 13.94 35.74
N ARG A 193 3.42 14.01 36.38
CA ARG A 193 4.68 14.29 35.68
C ARG A 193 5.09 13.06 34.87
N VAL A 194 5.19 13.20 33.55
CA VAL A 194 5.81 12.17 32.72
C VAL A 194 7.32 12.21 33.03
N LYS A 195 7.86 11.13 33.62
CA LYS A 195 9.31 11.01 33.79
C LYS A 195 9.93 10.87 32.39
N PRO A 196 10.98 11.64 32.05
CA PRO A 196 11.63 11.50 30.76
C PRO A 196 12.19 10.08 30.61
N SER A 197 12.06 9.50 29.42
CA SER A 197 12.61 8.17 29.10
C SER A 197 14.13 8.15 29.37
N PRO A 198 14.67 7.07 29.96
CA PRO A 198 16.07 7.01 30.41
C PRO A 198 17.11 7.28 29.31
N HIS A 199 16.74 7.10 28.04
CA HIS A 199 17.59 7.33 26.87
C HIS A 199 17.90 8.82 26.59
N MET A 200 17.16 9.78 27.17
CA MET A 200 17.40 11.22 26.93
C MET A 200 18.09 11.94 28.10
N ALA A 201 18.88 11.21 28.89
CA ALA A 201 19.68 11.80 29.96
C ALA A 201 21.01 12.37 29.41
N ALA A 202 21.05 13.70 29.25
CA ALA A 202 22.20 14.59 29.39
C ALA A 202 23.45 14.38 28.50
N HIS A 203 23.53 15.14 27.40
CA HIS A 203 24.80 15.81 27.04
C HIS A 203 24.85 17.15 27.79
N LYS A 204 25.28 17.13 29.06
CA LYS A 204 25.73 18.36 29.72
C LYS A 204 27.10 18.71 29.14
N SER A 205 27.15 19.65 28.19
CA SER A 205 28.40 20.29 27.79
C SER A 205 28.87 21.17 28.95
N SER A 206 29.95 20.76 29.61
CA SER A 206 30.66 21.55 30.61
C SER A 206 31.33 22.75 29.92
N ARG A 207 30.73 23.94 30.04
CA ARG A 207 31.47 25.19 29.81
C ARG A 207 32.21 25.54 31.10
N THR A 208 33.52 25.30 31.10
CA THR A 208 34.47 25.87 32.05
C THR A 208 34.52 27.39 31.83
N ALA A 209 34.08 28.16 32.82
CA ALA A 209 34.32 29.60 32.85
C ALA A 209 35.74 29.83 33.38
N SER A 210 36.66 30.25 32.52
CA SER A 210 37.96 30.80 32.92
C SER A 210 37.77 32.27 33.29
N ALA A 211 37.90 32.58 34.58
CA ALA A 211 38.04 33.95 35.06
C ALA A 211 39.44 34.47 34.72
N THR A 212 39.52 35.54 33.94
CA THR A 212 40.74 36.34 33.77
C THR A 212 40.54 37.64 34.55
N THR A 213 41.34 37.81 35.61
CA THR A 213 41.52 39.06 36.34
C THR A 213 42.43 39.97 35.53
N GLY A 214 42.02 41.24 35.37
CA GLY A 214 42.78 42.36 34.82
C GLY A 214 42.03 43.64 35.11
#